data_AF-A0A820K3R5-F1
#
_entry.id   AF-A0A820K3R5-F1
#
_cell.length_a   1.000
_cell.length_b   1.000
_cell.length_c   1.000
_cell.angle_alpha   90.00
_cell.angle_beta   90.00
_cell.angle_gamma   90.00
#
_symmetry.space_group_name_H-M   'P 1'
#
loop_
_entity.id
_entity.type
_entity.pdbx_description
1 polymer ?
#
loop_
_entity_poly.entity_id
_entity_poly.type
_entity_poly.pdbx_seq_one_letter_code
_entity_poly.pdbx_strand_id
1 'polypeptide(L)'
;MSEEDNNCQVRLPLKDIPFELQQKIIDRDGRPDLNLYKVLANNPTLLQSWIGFAYSLRRNCTTSRQLRELMILRSAQLFNSQYEWFQHEQMAKQCGVSIEKIDSIKEWQKSSLFDEKEKVV
;
A
#
# COMPACT_ATOMS: atom_id res chain seq x y z
N MET A 1 -6.42 31.65 -19.69
CA MET A 1 -7.64 31.31 -18.94
C MET A 1 -8.07 29.95 -19.45
N SER A 2 -7.69 28.89 -18.74
CA SER A 2 -8.22 27.55 -18.92
C SER A 2 -8.42 26.98 -17.52
N GLU A 3 -9.68 27.02 -17.11
CA GLU A 3 -10.22 26.32 -15.94
C GLU A 3 -10.14 24.82 -16.24
N GLU A 4 -9.03 24.18 -15.87
CA GLU A 4 -8.95 22.71 -15.93
C GLU A 4 -9.30 22.15 -14.55
N ASP A 5 -10.57 21.75 -14.46
CA ASP A 5 -11.06 20.62 -13.68
C ASP A 5 -10.68 20.59 -12.19
N ASN A 6 -11.34 21.46 -11.43
CA ASN A 6 -11.52 21.25 -10.00
C ASN A 6 -12.49 20.08 -9.78
N ASN A 7 -12.01 18.86 -10.03
CA ASN A 7 -12.70 17.61 -9.74
C ASN A 7 -12.90 17.56 -8.22
N CYS A 8 -14.08 17.99 -7.75
CA CYS A 8 -14.50 17.91 -6.36
C CYS A 8 -14.77 16.43 -6.04
N GLN A 9 -13.70 15.65 -5.94
CA GLN A 9 -13.78 14.23 -5.61
C GLN A 9 -14.23 14.15 -4.15
N VAL A 10 -15.53 13.93 -3.97
CA VAL A 10 -16.15 13.83 -2.65
C VAL A 10 -15.43 12.75 -1.87
N ARG A 11 -14.71 13.15 -0.82
CA ARG A 11 -14.03 12.21 0.07
C ARG A 11 -15.10 11.44 0.84
N LEU A 12 -15.02 10.11 0.82
CA LEU A 12 -15.87 9.28 1.65
C LEU A 12 -15.60 9.59 3.13
N PRO A 13 -16.65 9.61 3.98
CA PRO A 13 -16.47 9.82 5.41
C PRO A 13 -15.67 8.67 6.02
N LEU A 14 -14.84 8.97 7.01
CA LEU A 14 -14.15 7.94 7.80
C LEU A 14 -15.12 7.41 8.84
N LYS A 15 -15.36 6.10 8.87
CA LYS A 15 -16.21 5.46 9.88
C LYS A 15 -15.39 4.66 10.88
N ASP A 16 -15.95 4.53 12.08
CA ASP A 16 -15.45 3.58 13.06
C ASP A 16 -15.59 2.15 12.53
N ILE A 17 -14.58 1.35 12.79
CA ILE A 17 -14.54 -0.05 12.35
C ILE A 17 -15.23 -0.89 13.43
N PRO A 18 -16.15 -1.80 13.10
CA PRO A 18 -16.73 -2.74 14.06
C PRO A 18 -15.64 -3.49 14.84
N PHE A 19 -15.82 -3.66 16.16
CA PHE A 19 -14.81 -4.25 17.05
C PHE A 19 -14.25 -5.59 16.54
N GLU A 20 -15.13 -6.47 16.07
CA GLU A 20 -14.76 -7.76 15.49
C GLU A 20 -13.84 -7.65 14.26
N LEU A 21 -14.01 -6.61 13.44
CA LEU A 21 -13.16 -6.36 12.28
C LEU A 21 -11.84 -5.70 12.69
N GLN A 22 -11.84 -4.85 13.73
CA GLN A 22 -10.61 -4.34 14.32
C GLN A 22 -9.74 -5.48 14.83
N GLN A 23 -10.33 -6.42 15.58
CA GLN A 23 -9.62 -7.58 16.10
C GLN A 23 -9.02 -8.42 14.96
N LYS A 24 -9.79 -8.66 13.89
CA LYS A 24 -9.27 -9.38 12.70
C LYS A 24 -8.09 -8.68 12.02
N ILE A 25 -8.03 -7.34 12.05
CA ILE A 25 -6.89 -6.57 11.54
C ILE A 25 -5.69 -6.72 12.48
N ILE A 26 -5.90 -6.57 13.79
CA ILE A 26 -4.87 -6.68 14.83
C ILE A 26 -4.24 -8.08 14.84
N ASP A 27 -5.04 -9.15 14.77
CA ASP A 27 -4.60 -10.55 14.75
C ASP A 27 -3.67 -10.87 13.55
N ARG A 28 -3.58 -9.97 12.57
CA ARG A 28 -2.74 -10.09 11.38
C ARG A 28 -1.61 -9.04 11.35
N ASP A 29 -1.22 -8.52 12.51
CA ASP A 29 -0.25 -7.45 12.70
C ASP A 29 -0.63 -6.13 11.98
N GLY A 30 -1.94 -5.90 11.81
CA GLY A 30 -2.48 -4.71 11.19
C GLY A 30 -2.71 -3.55 12.15
N ARG A 31 -2.89 -2.37 11.56
CA ARG A 31 -3.26 -1.14 12.26
C ARG A 31 -4.70 -0.73 11.90
N PRO A 32 -5.69 -0.98 12.77
CA PRO A 32 -7.09 -0.68 12.45
C PRO A 32 -7.35 0.83 12.28
N ASP A 33 -6.51 1.70 12.82
CA ASP A 33 -6.64 3.15 12.73
C ASP A 33 -6.34 3.74 11.34
N LEU A 34 -5.85 2.93 10.39
CA LEU A 34 -5.56 3.36 9.01
C LEU A 34 -6.82 3.84 8.28
N ASN A 35 -6.69 4.99 7.58
CA ASN A 35 -7.78 5.59 6.81
C ASN A 35 -8.36 4.64 5.75
N LEU A 36 -7.55 3.77 5.14
CA LEU A 36 -8.04 2.73 4.22
C LEU A 36 -9.16 1.89 4.86
N TYR A 37 -8.96 1.39 6.08
CA TYR A 37 -9.96 0.57 6.76
C TYR A 37 -11.18 1.39 7.18
N LYS A 38 -10.99 2.63 7.63
CA LYS A 38 -12.09 3.55 7.99
C LYS A 38 -12.95 3.96 6.80
N VAL A 39 -12.36 4.10 5.61
CA VAL A 39 -13.10 4.34 4.36
C VAL A 39 -13.89 3.09 3.98
N LEU A 40 -13.25 1.91 4.01
CA LEU A 40 -13.92 0.64 3.70
C LEU A 40 -15.02 0.30 4.73
N ALA A 41 -14.92 0.76 5.97
CA ALA A 41 -15.94 0.60 7.01
C ALA A 41 -17.29 1.27 6.67
N ASN A 42 -17.36 2.10 5.62
CA ASN A 42 -18.65 2.50 5.04
C ASN A 42 -19.49 1.31 4.56
N ASN A 43 -18.85 0.19 4.24
CA ASN A 43 -19.48 -1.10 3.97
C ASN A 43 -18.73 -2.20 4.73
N PRO A 44 -19.19 -2.58 5.94
CA PRO A 44 -18.52 -3.59 6.77
C PRO A 44 -18.33 -4.95 6.08
N THR A 45 -19.26 -5.36 5.23
CA THR A 45 -19.14 -6.60 4.43
C THR A 45 -17.98 -6.51 3.45
N LEU A 46 -17.80 -5.36 2.78
CA LEU A 46 -16.64 -5.13 1.92
C LEU A 46 -15.34 -5.12 2.72
N LEU A 47 -15.30 -4.42 3.86
CA LEU A 47 -14.11 -4.40 4.73
C LEU A 47 -13.72 -5.83 5.17
N GLN A 48 -14.69 -6.65 5.56
CA GLN A 48 -14.45 -8.04 5.93
C GLN A 48 -13.80 -8.84 4.79
N SER A 49 -14.33 -8.74 3.58
CA SER A 49 -13.76 -9.42 2.41
C SER A 49 -12.38 -8.87 2.05
N TRP A 50 -12.19 -7.56 2.14
CA TRP A 50 -10.91 -6.89 1.90
C TRP A 50 -9.82 -7.40 2.85
N ILE A 51 -10.10 -7.51 4.15
CA ILE A 51 -9.14 -8.05 5.13
C ILE A 51 -8.71 -9.47 4.71
N GLY A 52 -9.65 -10.35 4.38
CA GLY A 52 -9.30 -11.72 3.94
C GLY A 52 -8.40 -11.73 2.71
N PHE A 53 -8.77 -10.96 1.69
CA PHE A 53 -8.04 -10.85 0.43
C PHE A 53 -6.65 -10.24 0.60
N ALA A 54 -6.56 -9.03 1.17
CA ALA A 54 -5.34 -8.24 1.25
C ALA A 54 -4.25 -8.92 2.09
N TYR A 55 -4.63 -9.66 3.14
CA TYR A 55 -3.65 -10.40 3.94
C TYR A 55 -3.21 -11.69 3.27
N SER A 56 -4.09 -12.39 2.58
CA SER A 56 -3.72 -13.56 1.76
C SER A 56 -2.67 -13.16 0.71
N LEU A 57 -2.88 -12.02 0.03
CA LEU A 57 -1.98 -11.50 -0.99
C LEU A 57 -0.64 -10.96 -0.45
N ARG A 58 -0.53 -10.62 0.83
CA ARG A 58 0.70 -10.01 1.39
C ARG A 58 1.52 -10.94 2.28
N ARG A 59 0.86 -11.92 2.91
CA ARG A 59 1.48 -12.81 3.91
C ARG A 59 1.68 -14.23 3.40
N ASN A 60 0.79 -14.74 2.55
CA ASN A 60 0.87 -16.11 2.04
C ASN A 60 1.51 -16.13 0.65
N CYS A 61 2.76 -15.66 0.55
CA CYS A 61 3.45 -15.48 -0.72
C CYS A 61 4.84 -16.11 -0.72
N THR A 62 5.24 -16.64 -1.86
CA THR A 62 6.60 -17.15 -2.10
C THR A 62 7.60 -16.05 -2.46
N THR A 63 7.13 -14.87 -2.88
CA THR A 63 7.99 -13.70 -3.09
C THR A 63 8.63 -13.26 -1.78
N SER A 64 9.77 -12.57 -1.84
CA SER A 64 10.35 -11.95 -0.65
C SER A 64 9.54 -10.73 -0.22
N ARG A 65 9.62 -10.34 1.06
CA ARG A 65 8.92 -9.14 1.54
C ARG A 65 9.47 -7.89 0.85
N GLN A 66 10.79 -7.80 0.68
CA GLN A 66 11.46 -6.69 0.00
C GLN A 66 10.93 -6.50 -1.42
N LEU A 67 10.83 -7.59 -2.18
CA LEU A 67 10.33 -7.53 -3.55
C LEU A 67 8.87 -7.09 -3.62
N ARG A 68 8.04 -7.51 -2.65
CA ARG A 68 6.65 -7.02 -2.54
C ARG A 68 6.58 -5.54 -2.23
N GLU A 69 7.41 -5.03 -1.34
CA GLU A 69 7.40 -3.59 -1.04
C GLU A 69 7.89 -2.77 -2.23
N LEU A 70 8.88 -3.26 -3.00
CA LEU A 70 9.28 -2.63 -4.26
C LEU A 70 8.14 -2.62 -5.30
N MET A 71 7.43 -3.74 -5.48
CA MET A 71 6.22 -3.80 -6.33
C MET A 71 5.16 -2.77 -5.92
N ILE A 72 4.92 -2.63 -4.62
CA ILE A 72 3.91 -1.71 -4.09
C ILE A 72 4.35 -0.26 -4.26
N LEU A 73 5.62 0.08 -3.97
CA LEU A 73 6.16 1.42 -4.19
C LEU A 73 6.17 1.81 -5.68
N ARG A 74 6.51 0.88 -6.57
CA ARG A 74 6.44 1.09 -8.01
C ARG A 74 4.99 1.32 -8.46
N SER A 75 4.04 0.56 -7.93
CA SER A 75 2.61 0.78 -8.18
C SER A 75 2.17 2.16 -7.68
N ALA A 76 2.52 2.52 -6.43
CA ALA A 76 2.20 3.82 -5.85
C ALA A 76 2.77 4.97 -6.70
N GLN A 77 3.99 4.82 -7.22
CA GLN A 77 4.60 5.76 -8.16
C GLN A 77 3.80 5.86 -9.47
N LEU A 78 3.49 4.72 -10.11
CA LEU A 78 2.78 4.70 -11.40
C LEU A 78 1.36 5.30 -11.29
N PHE A 79 0.69 5.09 -10.17
CA PHE A 79 -0.65 5.63 -9.90
C PHE A 79 -0.64 6.99 -9.18
N ASN A 80 0.54 7.60 -8.95
CA ASN A 80 0.70 8.83 -8.17
C ASN A 80 0.00 8.80 -6.78
N SER A 81 0.00 7.63 -6.13
CA SER A 81 -0.65 7.43 -4.84
C SER A 81 0.30 7.80 -3.68
N GLN A 82 0.17 9.04 -3.20
CA GLN A 82 0.92 9.51 -2.03
C GLN A 82 0.60 8.72 -0.76
N TYR A 83 -0.66 8.28 -0.61
CA TYR A 83 -1.10 7.50 0.55
C TYR A 83 -0.39 6.15 0.64
N GLU A 84 -0.38 5.41 -0.47
CA GLU A 84 0.31 4.12 -0.54
C GLU A 84 1.82 4.29 -0.41
N TRP A 85 2.39 5.30 -1.09
CA TRP A 85 3.83 5.59 -1.00
C TRP A 85 4.25 5.82 0.44
N PHE A 86 3.60 6.73 1.16
CA PHE A 86 3.95 7.07 2.54
C PHE A 86 3.90 5.85 3.47
N GLN A 87 2.87 5.01 3.32
CA GLN A 87 2.69 3.84 4.16
C GLN A 87 3.75 2.77 3.86
N HIS A 88 4.02 2.51 2.58
CA HIS A 88 4.87 1.42 2.14
C HIS A 88 6.35 1.76 2.11
N GLU A 89 6.72 3.04 2.05
CA GLU A 89 8.11 3.47 2.15
C GLU A 89 8.73 3.05 3.50
N GLN A 90 7.98 3.25 4.58
CA GLN A 90 8.41 2.84 5.92
C GLN A 90 8.50 1.31 6.04
N MET A 91 7.57 0.58 5.43
CA MET A 91 7.55 -0.89 5.45
C MET A 91 8.70 -1.48 4.60
N ALA A 92 9.03 -0.85 3.47
CA ALA A 92 10.18 -1.18 2.65
C ALA A 92 11.50 -1.02 3.43
N LYS A 93 11.67 0.12 4.10
CA LYS A 93 12.84 0.39 4.97
C LYS A 93 12.96 -0.65 6.09
N GLN A 94 11.85 -0.96 6.76
CA GLN A 94 11.82 -1.95 7.86
C GLN A 94 12.20 -3.37 7.42
N CYS A 95 11.93 -3.74 6.17
CA CYS A 95 12.34 -5.04 5.63
C CYS A 95 13.71 -5.02 4.92
N GLY A 96 14.44 -3.90 4.97
CA GLY A 96 15.82 -3.81 4.48
C GLY A 96 15.98 -3.30 3.05
N VAL A 97 14.93 -2.74 2.43
CA VAL A 97 15.10 -1.98 1.18
C VAL A 97 15.83 -0.68 1.50
N SER A 98 16.94 -0.43 0.81
CA SER A 98 17.75 0.77 1.06
C SER A 98 17.06 2.04 0.58
N ILE A 99 17.38 3.18 1.19
CA ILE A 99 16.82 4.47 0.78
C ILE A 99 17.22 4.82 -0.65
N GLU A 100 18.45 4.48 -1.05
CA GLU A 100 18.96 4.72 -2.40
C GLU A 100 18.14 3.96 -3.47
N LYS A 101 17.69 2.74 -3.15
CA LYS A 101 16.76 1.99 -4.01
C LYS A 101 15.40 2.70 -4.09
N ILE A 102 14.83 3.09 -2.95
CA ILE A 102 13.52 3.76 -2.91
C ILE A 102 13.55 5.06 -3.73
N ASP A 103 14.58 5.89 -3.54
CA ASP A 103 14.74 7.17 -4.22
C ASP A 103 14.99 7.00 -5.72
N SER A 104 15.69 5.93 -6.12
CA SER A 104 15.98 5.62 -7.53
C SER A 104 14.92 4.75 -8.22
N ILE A 105 13.80 4.44 -7.56
CA ILE A 105 12.79 3.51 -8.10
C ILE A 105 12.22 3.96 -9.45
N LYS A 106 12.22 5.28 -9.74
CA LYS A 106 11.77 5.80 -11.04
C LYS A 106 12.60 5.24 -12.21
N GLU A 107 13.91 5.14 -12.01
CA GLU A 107 14.88 4.70 -13.01
C GLU A 107 15.36 3.26 -12.75
N TRP A 108 14.57 2.43 -12.05
CA TRP A 108 15.00 1.12 -11.59
C TRP A 108 15.55 0.23 -12.72
N GLN A 109 14.98 0.32 -13.93
CA GLN A 109 15.44 -0.49 -15.08
C GLN A 109 16.92 -0.26 -15.41
N LYS A 110 17.35 1.00 -15.31
CA LYS A 110 18.69 1.44 -15.72
C LYS A 110 19.65 1.50 -14.54
N SER A 111 19.12 1.53 -13.32
CA SER A 111 19.91 1.61 -12.10
C SER A 111 20.65 0.31 -11.82
N SER A 112 21.93 0.43 -11.47
CA SER A 112 22.74 -0.69 -10.99
C SER A 112 22.43 -1.09 -9.55
N LEU A 113 21.58 -0.33 -8.85
CA LEU A 113 21.19 -0.62 -7.48
C LEU A 113 20.27 -1.85 -7.39
N PHE A 114 19.54 -2.18 -8.47
CA PHE A 114 18.56 -3.26 -8.49
C PHE A 114 19.13 -4.51 -9.15
N ASP A 115 18.87 -5.66 -8.54
CA ASP A 115 19.21 -6.96 -9.11
C ASP A 115 18.21 -7.40 -10.19
N GLU A 116 18.49 -8.52 -10.86
CA GLU A 116 17.64 -9.05 -11.94
C GLU A 116 16.22 -9.42 -11.49
N LYS A 117 16.01 -9.82 -10.23
CA LYS A 117 14.68 -10.14 -9.71
C LYS A 117 13.90 -8.86 -9.37
N GLU A 118 14.60 -7.85 -8.87
CA GLU A 118 14.02 -6.54 -8.60
C GLU A 118 13.73 -5.76 -9.89
N LYS A 119 14.40 -6.08 -10.99
CA LYS A 119 14.17 -5.51 -12.33
C LYS A 119 13.02 -6.13 -13.11
N VAL A 120 12.26 -7.06 -12.54
CA VAL A 120 11.07 -7.61 -13.22
C VAL A 120 9.76 -7.15 -12.57
N VAL A 121 9.83 -6.17 -11.67
CA VAL A 121 8.69 -5.68 -10.87
C VAL A 121 8.40 -4.18 -11.00
#